data_AF-A0A3E1R5C8-F1
#
_entry.id   AF-A0A3E1R5C8-F1
#
_cell.length_a   1.000
_cell.length_b   1.000
_cell.length_c   1.000
_cell.angle_alpha   90.00
_cell.angle_beta   90.00
_cell.angle_gamma   90.00
#
_symmetry.space_group_name_H-M   'P 1'
#
loop_
_entity.id
_entity.type
_entity.pdbx_description
1 polymer ?
#
loop_
_entity_poly.entity_id
_entity_poly.type
_entity_poly.pdbx_seq_one_letter_code
_entity_poly.pdbx_strand_id
1 'polypeptide(L)' 'KAGGIIACEDPRHPFPAMHPEVRRGLLDTAKRLDPLVLRWGR' A
#
# COMPACT_ATOMS: atom_id res chain seq x y z
N LYS A 1 2.13 0.90 6.57
CA LYS A 1 1.13 1.29 5.56
C LYS A 1 1.62 2.39 4.67
N ALA A 2 1.37 2.28 3.37
CA ALA A 2 1.72 3.35 2.46
C ALA A 2 0.79 4.56 2.69
N GLY A 3 1.38 5.74 2.84
CA GLY A 3 0.64 7.00 2.95
C GLY A 3 0.03 7.35 4.32
N GLY A 4 0.01 6.43 5.28
CA GLY A 4 -0.42 6.70 6.67
C GLY A 4 -1.93 6.86 6.89
N ILE A 5 -2.77 6.60 5.89
CA ILE A 5 -4.22 6.92 5.93
C ILE A 5 -5.02 6.03 6.88
N ILE A 6 -4.64 4.76 6.96
CA ILE A 6 -5.40 3.72 7.65
C ILE A 6 -4.50 3.08 8.73
N ALA A 7 -5.03 2.27 9.67
CA ALA A 7 -4.23 1.58 10.71
C ALA A 7 -3.67 0.15 10.35
N CYS A 8 -4.51 -0.81 9.90
CA CYS A 8 -4.09 -2.13 9.32
C CYS A 8 -4.47 -2.39 7.81
N GLU A 9 -3.54 -2.89 6.96
CA GLU A 9 -3.77 -3.17 5.52
C GLU A 9 -3.94 -4.67 5.23
N ASP A 10 -3.91 -5.49 6.28
CA ASP A 10 -4.04 -6.93 6.17
C ASP A 10 -5.50 -7.32 5.88
N PRO A 11 -5.71 -8.35 5.04
CA PRO A 11 -7.04 -8.84 4.77
C PRO A 11 -7.54 -9.71 5.94
N ARG A 12 -8.84 -10.00 5.93
CA ARG A 12 -9.44 -10.98 6.85
C ARG A 12 -9.24 -12.39 6.31
N HIS A 13 -8.94 -13.36 7.19
CA HIS A 13 -8.87 -14.77 6.82
C HIS A 13 -10.18 -15.24 6.13
N PRO A 14 -10.10 -16.10 5.07
CA PRO A 14 -8.93 -16.84 4.58
C PRO A 14 -8.11 -16.17 3.47
N PHE A 15 -8.35 -14.89 3.19
CA PHE A 15 -7.58 -14.21 2.16
C PHE A 15 -6.09 -14.15 2.54
N PRO A 16 -5.18 -14.57 1.63
CA PRO A 16 -3.76 -14.51 1.90
C PRO A 16 -3.27 -13.06 1.89
N ALA A 17 -2.17 -12.79 2.60
CA ALA A 17 -1.47 -11.52 2.49
C ALA A 17 -0.97 -11.30 1.05
N MET A 18 -0.80 -10.03 0.66
CA MET A 18 -0.23 -9.68 -0.64
C MET A 18 1.21 -10.19 -0.75
N HIS A 19 1.56 -10.77 -1.90
CA HIS A 19 2.93 -11.22 -2.16
C HIS A 19 3.92 -10.04 -2.09
N PRO A 20 5.08 -10.16 -1.41
CA PRO A 20 6.00 -9.04 -1.18
C PRO A 20 6.45 -8.32 -2.45
N GLU A 21 6.75 -9.10 -3.50
CA GLU A 21 7.20 -8.57 -4.79
C GLU A 21 6.11 -7.76 -5.50
N VAL A 22 4.85 -8.18 -5.40
CA VAL A 22 3.69 -7.47 -5.96
C VAL A 22 3.51 -6.15 -5.22
N ARG A 23 3.59 -6.17 -3.89
CA ARG A 23 3.49 -4.96 -3.07
C ARG A 23 4.58 -3.96 -3.41
N ARG A 24 5.82 -4.42 -3.62
CA ARG A 24 6.93 -3.54 -4.03
C ARG A 24 6.66 -2.91 -5.39
N GLY A 25 6.32 -3.71 -6.41
CA GLY A 25 6.03 -3.22 -7.75
C GLY A 25 4.86 -2.23 -7.82
N LEU A 26 3.80 -2.49 -7.04
CA LEU A 26 2.67 -1.58 -6.88
C LEU A 26 3.11 -0.22 -6.33
N LEU A 27 3.86 -0.22 -5.22
CA LEU A 27 4.31 1.02 -4.59
C LEU A 27 5.31 1.79 -5.44
N ASP A 28 6.21 1.10 -6.13
CA ASP A 28 7.20 1.76 -6.99
C ASP A 28 6.54 2.39 -8.22
N THR A 29 5.54 1.74 -8.81
CA THR A 29 4.72 2.34 -9.89
C THR A 29 3.94 3.54 -9.37
N ALA A 30 3.28 3.40 -8.21
CA ALA A 30 2.51 4.48 -7.61
C ALA A 30 3.36 5.71 -7.28
N LYS A 31 4.56 5.55 -6.70
CA LYS A 31 5.46 6.67 -6.38
C LYS A 31 5.81 7.54 -7.59
N ARG A 32 5.95 6.95 -8.79
CA ARG A 32 6.27 7.69 -10.02
C ARG A 32 5.17 8.64 -10.46
N LEU A 33 3.94 8.44 -9.99
CA LEU A 33 2.77 9.26 -10.30
C LEU A 33 2.47 10.33 -9.24
N ASP A 34 3.27 10.42 -8.16
CA ASP A 34 3.05 11.31 -7.01
C ASP A 34 1.58 11.41 -6.53
N PRO A 35 0.89 10.29 -6.26
CA PRO A 35 -0.51 10.32 -5.91
C PRO A 35 -0.73 10.87 -4.49
N LEU A 36 -1.81 11.63 -4.31
CA LEU A 36 -2.19 12.23 -3.02
C LEU A 36 -2.18 11.23 -1.86
N VAL A 37 -2.64 9.99 -2.10
CA VAL A 37 -2.73 8.93 -1.09
C VAL A 37 -1.38 8.63 -0.41
N LEU A 38 -0.24 8.88 -1.07
CA LEU A 38 1.09 8.65 -0.50
C LEU A 38 1.65 9.83 0.30
N ARG A 39 0.94 10.96 0.34
CA ARG A 39 1.37 12.20 1.01
C ARG A 39 0.32 12.86 1.90
N TRP A 40 -0.86 12.25 2.06
CA TRP A 40 -1.99 12.85 2.78
C TRP A 40 -1.98 12.58 4.29
N GLY A 41 -1.77 11.34 4.74
CA GLY A 41 -1.87 10.97 6.16
C GLY A 41 -0.52 10.84 6.85
N ARG A 42 0.42 11.72 6.48
CA ARG A 42 1.61 11.97 7.31
C ARG A 42 1.21 12.73 8.56
#